data_AF-A0A075FVI8-F1
#
_entry.id   AF-A0A075FVI8-F1
#
_cell.length_a   1.000
_cell.length_b   1.000
_cell.length_c   1.000
_cell.angle_alpha   90.00
_cell.angle_beta   90.00
_cell.angle_gamma   90.00
#
_symmetry.space_group_name_H-M   'P 1'
#
loop_
_entity.id
_entity.type
_entity.pdbx_description
1 polymer ?
#
loop_
_entity_poly.entity_id
_entity_poly.type
_entity_poly.pdbx_seq_one_letter_code
_entity_poly.pdbx_strand_id
1 'polypeptide(L)'
;MACSCLGLPSEVYMGYKDTVRQQQNVFRMDLLGCKVYPVKSGSQTLKDAINEAIRDWITNVDTTYYLLGSAVGPHPYPVMVRDFQSVIGKEIKNR
;
A
#
# COMPACT_ATOMS: atom_id res chain seq x y z
N MET A 1 0.05 4.31 -8.96
CA MET A 1 -0.93 4.43 -10.06
C MET A 1 -2.08 5.34 -9.68
N ALA A 2 -2.93 4.98 -8.71
CA ALA A 2 -4.07 5.81 -8.30
C ALA A 2 -3.65 7.23 -7.85
N CYS A 3 -2.63 7.35 -7.00
CA CYS A 3 -2.17 8.65 -6.51
C CYS A 3 -1.69 9.57 -7.65
N SER A 4 -0.91 9.06 -8.60
CA SER A 4 -0.48 9.80 -9.79
C SER A 4 -1.67 10.28 -10.64
N CYS A 5 -2.69 9.44 -10.86
CA CYS A 5 -3.91 9.83 -11.58
C CYS A 5 -4.69 10.94 -10.86
N LEU A 6 -4.69 10.90 -9.52
CA LEU A 6 -5.39 11.87 -8.67
C LEU A 6 -4.53 13.10 -8.31
N GLY A 7 -3.29 13.19 -8.80
CA GLY A 7 -2.36 14.28 -8.45
C GLY A 7 -1.91 14.29 -6.98
N LEU A 8 -1.98 13.14 -6.29
CA LEU A 8 -1.58 12.99 -4.89
C LEU A 8 -0.13 12.48 -4.79
N PRO A 9 0.70 13.03 -3.87
CA PRO A 9 2.00 12.44 -3.55
C PRO A 9 1.80 11.03 -2.98
N SER A 10 2.74 10.13 -3.27
CA SER A 10 2.68 8.75 -2.78
C SER A 10 4.02 8.22 -2.33
N GLU A 11 3.99 7.55 -1.18
CA GLU A 11 5.12 6.95 -0.51
C GLU A 11 4.80 5.48 -0.20
N VAL A 12 5.71 4.57 -0.54
CA VAL A 12 5.53 3.12 -0.35
C VAL A 12 6.69 2.55 0.46
N TYR A 13 6.37 1.95 1.59
CA TYR A 13 7.32 1.16 2.37
C TYR A 13 7.32 -0.28 1.85
N MET A 14 8.50 -0.82 1.57
CA MET A 14 8.63 -2.17 1.04
C MET A 14 9.82 -2.87 1.69
N GLY A 15 9.66 -4.12 2.11
CA GLY A 15 10.74 -4.90 2.70
C GLY A 15 11.93 -4.98 1.75
N TYR A 16 13.16 -4.81 2.24
CA TYR A 16 14.34 -4.73 1.38
C TYR A 16 14.48 -5.96 0.46
N LYS A 17 14.22 -7.17 0.98
CA LYS A 17 14.24 -8.40 0.16
C LYS A 17 13.21 -8.36 -0.96
N ASP A 18 12.04 -7.78 -0.70
CA ASP A 18 10.96 -7.68 -1.69
C ASP A 18 11.28 -6.62 -2.74
N THR A 19 11.95 -5.50 -2.38
CA THR A 19 12.42 -4.50 -3.37
C THR A 19 13.39 -5.12 -4.38
N VAL A 20 14.28 -6.01 -3.93
CA VAL A 20 15.23 -6.72 -4.80
C VAL A 20 14.54 -7.79 -5.64
N ARG A 21 13.58 -8.55 -5.07
CA ARG A 21 12.84 -9.59 -5.80
C ARG A 21 11.86 -9.02 -6.83
N GLN A 22 11.35 -7.82 -6.59
CA GLN A 22 10.28 -7.19 -7.38
C GLN A 22 10.75 -5.87 -8.01
N GLN A 23 12.01 -5.82 -8.48
CA GLN A 23 12.62 -4.62 -9.08
C GLN A 23 11.77 -3.99 -10.18
N GLN A 24 11.12 -4.79 -11.04
CA GLN A 24 10.23 -4.27 -12.08
C GLN A 24 9.05 -3.49 -11.50
N ASN A 25 8.50 -3.90 -10.36
CA ASN A 25 7.42 -3.17 -9.71
C ASN A 25 7.93 -1.90 -9.03
N VAL A 26 9.12 -1.94 -8.41
CA VAL A 26 9.77 -0.74 -7.87
C VAL A 26 10.01 0.30 -8.98
N PHE A 27 10.51 -0.14 -10.14
CA PHE A 27 10.72 0.72 -11.30
C PHE A 27 9.41 1.33 -11.82
N ARG A 28 8.32 0.55 -11.87
CA ARG A 28 6.99 1.08 -12.22
C ARG A 28 6.48 2.12 -11.23
N MET A 29 6.73 1.95 -9.94
CA MET A 29 6.36 2.93 -8.92
C MET A 29 7.13 4.24 -9.11
N ASP A 30 8.44 4.14 -9.35
CA ASP A 30 9.31 5.29 -9.59
C ASP A 30 8.90 6.09 -10.84
N LEU A 31 8.62 5.40 -11.96
CA LEU A 31 8.09 6.04 -13.17
C LEU A 31 6.77 6.80 -12.96
N LEU A 32 5.98 6.41 -11.96
CA LEU A 32 4.72 7.04 -11.60
C LEU A 32 4.89 8.12 -10.52
N GLY A 33 6.13 8.49 -10.17
CA GLY A 33 6.45 9.51 -9.17
C GLY A 33 6.24 9.04 -7.73
N CYS A 34 6.15 7.74 -7.48
CA CYS A 34 6.02 7.19 -6.13
C CYS A 34 7.38 6.98 -5.49
N LYS A 35 7.59 7.52 -4.29
CA LYS A 35 8.81 7.31 -3.53
C LYS A 35 8.77 5.96 -2.81
N VAL A 36 9.71 5.07 -3.11
CA VAL A 36 9.80 3.74 -2.51
C VAL A 36 10.88 3.73 -1.43
N TYR A 37 10.53 3.31 -0.21
CA TYR A 37 11.41 3.22 0.94
C TYR A 37 11.73 1.76 1.27
N PRO A 38 12.97 1.30 1.02
CA PRO A 38 13.38 -0.06 1.37
C PRO A 38 13.56 -0.22 2.88
N VAL A 39 12.73 -1.05 3.51
CA VAL A 39 12.78 -1.35 4.94
C VAL A 39 13.81 -2.45 5.21
N LYS A 40 14.90 -2.07 5.86
CA LYS A 40 16.03 -2.95 6.22
C LYS A 40 15.96 -3.51 7.64
N SER A 41 15.01 -3.04 8.45
CA SER A 41 14.76 -3.54 9.81
C SER A 41 14.12 -4.93 9.81
N GLY A 42 14.32 -5.66 10.90
CA GLY A 42 13.65 -6.94 11.15
C GLY A 42 13.93 -8.01 10.08
N SER A 43 12.86 -8.70 9.65
CA SER A 43 12.94 -9.78 8.66
C SER A 43 13.12 -9.29 7.21
N GLN A 44 12.95 -7.99 6.99
CA GLN A 44 13.01 -7.28 5.71
C GLN A 44 11.94 -7.72 4.72
N THR A 45 10.75 -8.01 5.23
CA THR A 45 9.58 -8.48 4.44
C THR A 45 8.36 -7.58 4.68
N LEU A 46 7.22 -7.94 4.10
CA LEU A 46 5.94 -7.24 4.23
C LEU A 46 5.58 -6.81 5.66
N LYS A 47 5.80 -7.68 6.67
CA LYS A 47 5.47 -7.36 8.06
C LYS A 47 6.23 -6.13 8.57
N ASP A 48 7.53 -6.05 8.25
CA ASP A 48 8.37 -4.93 8.69
C ASP A 48 7.97 -3.65 7.95
N ALA A 49 7.65 -3.76 6.65
CA ALA A 49 7.14 -2.63 5.86
C ALA A 49 5.84 -2.04 6.41
N ILE A 50 4.90 -2.89 6.83
CA ILE A 50 3.65 -2.45 7.47
C ILE A 50 3.95 -1.67 8.76
N ASN A 51 4.86 -2.16 9.59
CA ASN A 51 5.21 -1.51 10.85
C ASN A 51 5.80 -0.10 10.62
N GLU A 52 6.74 0.05 9.67
CA GLU A 52 7.30 1.38 9.36
C GLU A 52 6.25 2.32 8.77
N ALA A 53 5.38 1.82 7.88
CA ALA A 53 4.31 2.64 7.29
C ALA A 53 3.30 3.14 8.35
N ILE A 54 2.96 2.31 9.33
CA ILE A 54 2.07 2.72 10.43
C ILE A 54 2.76 3.77 11.32
N ARG A 55 4.05 3.60 11.62
CA ARG A 55 4.79 4.60 12.42
C ARG A 55 4.87 5.94 11.72
N ASP A 56 5.15 5.94 10.42
CA ASP A 56 5.15 7.17 9.62
C ASP A 56 3.77 7.82 9.62
N TRP A 57 2.71 7.04 9.38
CA TRP A 57 1.35 7.54 9.37
C TRP A 57 0.94 8.16 10.72
N ILE A 58 1.26 7.51 11.84
CA ILE A 58 0.97 8.06 13.18
C ILE A 58 1.65 9.41 13.38
N THR A 59 2.84 9.60 12.81
CA THR A 59 3.62 10.85 12.91
C THR A 59 3.04 11.95 12.00
N ASN A 60 2.37 11.58 10.91
CA ASN A 60 1.89 12.49 9.85
C ASN A 60 0.36 12.43 9.64
N VAL A 61 -0.40 12.09 10.69
CA VAL A 61 -1.84 11.77 10.60
C VAL A 61 -2.71 12.89 10.01
N ASP A 62 -2.32 14.15 10.23
CA ASP A 62 -3.09 15.32 9.77
C ASP A 62 -3.02 15.54 8.25
N THR A 63 -1.95 15.05 7.60
CA THR A 63 -1.68 15.29 6.18
C THR A 63 -1.67 14.03 5.34
N THR A 64 -1.56 12.86 5.97
CA THR A 64 -1.27 11.60 5.29
C THR A 64 -2.36 10.57 5.56
N TYR A 65 -2.89 9.99 4.49
CA TYR A 65 -3.79 8.84 4.57
C TYR A 65 -3.02 7.53 4.43
N TYR A 66 -3.17 6.61 5.39
CA TYR A 66 -2.60 5.27 5.28
C TYR A 66 -3.47 4.37 4.41
N LEU A 67 -2.97 4.04 3.22
CA LEU A 67 -3.65 3.15 2.26
C LEU A 67 -3.31 1.68 2.53
N LEU A 68 -4.18 0.98 3.25
CA LEU A 68 -4.02 -0.46 3.50
C LEU A 68 -4.54 -1.28 2.31
N GLY A 69 -3.68 -2.17 1.79
CA GLY A 69 -3.91 -2.88 0.53
C GLY A 69 -4.70 -4.20 0.61
N SER A 70 -5.27 -4.58 1.76
CA SER A 70 -6.00 -5.84 1.91
C SER A 70 -7.12 -5.73 2.95
N ALA A 71 -8.09 -6.66 2.91
CA ALA A 71 -9.24 -6.73 3.82
C ALA A 71 -8.84 -7.26 5.21
N VAL A 72 -7.87 -6.58 5.82
CA VAL A 72 -7.27 -6.88 7.12
C VAL A 72 -7.10 -5.59 7.91
N GLY A 73 -6.52 -5.66 9.11
CA GLY A 73 -6.26 -4.48 9.94
C GLY A 73 -7.47 -4.04 10.77
N PRO A 74 -7.36 -2.89 11.47
CA PRO A 74 -8.42 -2.40 12.34
C PRO A 74 -9.61 -1.86 11.54
N HIS A 75 -10.78 -1.78 12.18
CA HIS A 75 -11.89 -1.00 11.65
C HIS A 75 -11.42 0.45 11.34
N PRO A 76 -11.76 1.03 10.16
CA PRO A 76 -12.74 0.56 9.18
C PRO A 76 -12.18 -0.24 7.98
N TYR A 77 -10.88 -0.55 7.93
CA TYR A 77 -10.23 -1.10 6.72
C TYR A 77 -10.82 -2.41 6.18
N PRO A 78 -11.12 -3.45 6.99
CA PRO A 78 -11.67 -4.71 6.45
C PRO A 78 -12.99 -4.51 5.73
N VAL A 79 -13.88 -3.67 6.28
CA VAL A 79 -15.20 -3.37 5.69
C VAL A 79 -15.05 -2.54 4.43
N MET A 80 -14.22 -1.50 4.50
CA MET A 80 -13.96 -0.61 3.37
C MET A 80 -13.39 -1.36 2.16
N VAL A 81 -12.35 -2.19 2.37
CA VAL A 81 -11.70 -2.94 1.29
C VAL A 81 -12.65 -4.00 0.72
N ARG A 82 -13.42 -4.71 1.56
CA ARG A 82 -14.46 -5.64 1.12
C ARG A 82 -15.47 -4.95 0.20
N ASP A 83 -15.95 -3.77 0.60
CA ASP A 83 -16.99 -3.06 -0.14
C ASP A 83 -16.46 -2.54 -1.48
N PHE A 84 -15.24 -2.00 -1.51
CA PHE A 84 -14.58 -1.60 -2.76
C PHE A 84 -14.34 -2.77 -3.71
N GLN A 85 -14.01 -3.95 -3.20
CA GLN A 85 -13.80 -5.16 -4.01
C GLN A 85 -15.11 -5.92 -4.33
N SER A 86 -16.24 -5.55 -3.74
CA SER A 86 -17.53 -6.26 -3.89
C SER A 86 -18.05 -6.31 -5.32
N VAL A 87 -17.58 -5.40 -6.18
CA VAL A 87 -17.94 -5.36 -7.62
C VAL A 87 -17.60 -6.68 -8.31
N ILE A 88 -16.49 -7.33 -7.95
CA ILE A 88 -16.05 -8.60 -8.53
C ILE A 88 -17.14 -9.67 -8.37
N GLY A 89 -17.63 -9.87 -7.15
CA GLY A 89 -18.66 -10.86 -6.86
C GLY A 89 -20.02 -10.52 -7.48
N LYS A 90 -20.37 -9.22 -7.53
CA LYS A 90 -21.61 -8.73 -8.16
C LYS A 90 -21.61 -9.00 -9.67
N GLU A 91 -20.49 -8.74 -10.34
CA GLU A 91 -20.34 -9.01 -11.78
C GLU A 91 -20.37 -10.50 -12.08
N ILE A 92 -19.73 -11.35 -11.26
CA ILE A 92 -19.78 -12.81 -11.42
C ILE A 92 -21.21 -13.33 -11.27
N LYS A 93 -21.99 -12.83 -10.30
CA LYS A 93 -23.37 -13.29 -10.08
C LYS A 93 -24.34 -12.85 -11.19
N ASN A 94 -24.08 -11.71 -11.83
CA ASN A 94 -24.91 -11.17 -12.90
C ASN A 94 -24.53 -11.71 -14.29
N ARG A 95 -23.46 -12.52 -14.39
CA ARG A 95 -23.08 -13.28 -15.58
C ARG A 95 -23.63 -14.70 -15.49
#